data_AF-A0A847HHQ2-F1
#
_entry.id   AF-A0A847HHQ2-F1
#
_cell.length_a   1.000
_cell.length_b   1.000
_cell.length_c   1.000
_cell.angle_alpha   90.00
_cell.angle_beta   90.00
_cell.angle_gamma   90.00
#
_symmetry.space_group_name_H-M   'P 1'
#
loop_
_entity.id
_entity.type
_entity.pdbx_description
1 polymer ?
#
loop_
_entity_poly.entity_id
_entity_poly.type
_entity_poly.pdbx_seq_one_letter_code
_entity_poly.pdbx_strand_id
1 'polypeptide(L)'
;MLTADITIQGKQEVKSYISRDHFDDLQPGLLRRTELLPANAPDWDEGDHGLLIHLFGWREHPDEDGPSKMMGLVTGHFAFGMAQVVRCPFTRELRWDLEYRQIYAHNREGVVSGSMKWPAYSGSLKRGWMYTIPISDTIIRIPELEPYNFNGWEVKPWSGLNRQLEQMQSLYRVGAGSGISSVKQDISCVQDSHAALYSALRTFEETIAKTGKVKEWISGKGPDAAEVKRYLRLLLLVRDIKKSITTFGIAQSNWREFFNQPLGTRNPNKVVGLINILLSKRSIFPRKGNDNLLRLAAEKGYPMWSLLTCQIGGEIPKLIPLAPTSPTAH
;
A
#
# COMPACT_ATOMS: atom_id res chain seq x y z
N MET A 1 3.11 9.87 18.57
CA MET A 1 4.32 9.33 19.23
C MET A 1 4.68 8.01 18.57
N LEU A 2 5.96 7.80 18.30
CA LEU A 2 6.52 6.53 17.85
C LEU A 2 6.76 5.64 19.07
N THR A 3 5.67 5.18 19.67
CA THR A 3 5.65 4.29 20.83
C THR A 3 4.56 3.27 20.59
N ALA A 4 4.91 2.00 20.66
CA ALA A 4 3.98 0.90 20.42
C ALA A 4 3.19 0.61 21.70
N ASP A 5 1.92 0.27 21.53
CA ASP A 5 1.08 -0.29 22.59
C ASP A 5 1.36 -1.79 22.73
N ILE A 6 1.69 -2.45 21.61
CA ILE A 6 1.94 -3.90 21.51
C ILE A 6 3.15 -4.12 20.59
N THR A 7 4.05 -5.04 20.98
CA THR A 7 5.14 -5.50 20.11
C THR A 7 4.99 -7.00 19.85
N ILE A 8 4.95 -7.38 18.58
CA ILE A 8 4.91 -8.78 18.13
C ILE A 8 6.27 -9.14 17.55
N GLN A 9 6.95 -10.10 18.15
CA GLN A 9 8.29 -10.53 17.74
C GLN A 9 8.27 -11.94 17.18
N GLY A 10 9.07 -12.18 16.15
CA GLY A 10 9.20 -13.47 15.50
C GLY A 10 8.40 -13.57 14.20
N LYS A 11 9.01 -14.22 13.22
CA LYS A 11 8.46 -14.29 11.85
C LYS A 11 7.07 -14.93 11.80
N GLN A 12 6.85 -16.05 12.52
CA GLN A 12 5.56 -16.75 12.44
C GLN A 12 4.49 -16.07 13.25
N GLU A 13 4.87 -15.47 14.38
CA GLU A 13 4.04 -14.70 15.29
C GLU A 13 3.51 -13.46 14.57
N VAL A 14 4.38 -12.71 13.89
CA VAL A 14 3.98 -11.57 13.05
C VAL A 14 3.03 -12.00 11.94
N LYS A 15 3.31 -13.11 11.24
CA LYS A 15 2.41 -13.63 10.19
C LYS A 15 1.05 -14.09 10.74
N SER A 16 1.04 -14.68 11.93
CA SER A 16 -0.18 -15.06 12.65
C SER A 16 -1.01 -13.82 12.96
N TYR A 17 -0.40 -12.82 13.58
CA TYR A 17 -1.03 -11.56 13.93
C TYR A 17 -1.66 -10.89 12.71
N ILE A 18 -0.92 -10.77 11.61
CA ILE A 18 -1.44 -10.18 10.34
C ILE A 18 -2.69 -10.92 9.85
N SER A 19 -2.72 -12.25 9.98
CA SER A 19 -3.80 -13.07 9.39
C SER A 19 -5.07 -13.09 10.24
N ARG A 20 -4.91 -13.01 11.56
CA ARG A 20 -5.97 -13.27 12.53
C ARG A 20 -6.26 -12.04 13.38
N ASP A 21 -5.27 -11.65 14.16
CA ASP A 21 -5.45 -10.78 15.33
C ASP A 21 -5.47 -9.28 14.97
N HIS A 22 -4.98 -8.91 13.79
CA HIS A 22 -4.75 -7.50 13.40
C HIS A 22 -6.00 -6.63 13.50
N PHE A 23 -7.18 -7.18 13.19
CA PHE A 23 -8.46 -6.48 13.23
C PHE A 23 -9.37 -6.94 14.38
N ASP A 24 -8.84 -7.61 15.40
CA ASP A 24 -9.65 -8.04 16.54
C ASP A 24 -10.05 -6.86 17.43
N ASP A 25 -11.21 -6.98 18.08
CA ASP A 25 -11.77 -6.02 19.04
C ASP A 25 -11.96 -4.60 18.49
N LEU A 26 -12.41 -4.47 17.22
CA LEU A 26 -12.75 -3.16 16.67
C LEU A 26 -13.90 -2.54 17.46
N GLN A 27 -13.66 -1.33 17.96
CA GLN A 27 -14.64 -0.53 18.68
C GLN A 27 -14.42 0.96 18.39
N PRO A 28 -15.46 1.80 18.49
CA PRO A 28 -15.32 3.25 18.38
C PRO A 28 -14.20 3.81 19.27
N GLY A 29 -13.40 4.73 18.75
CA GLY A 29 -12.31 5.38 19.48
C GLY A 29 -11.04 4.54 19.63
N LEU A 30 -10.99 3.31 19.10
CA LEU A 30 -9.78 2.48 19.16
C LEU A 30 -8.61 3.16 18.43
N LEU A 31 -7.48 3.28 19.13
CA LEU A 31 -6.16 3.49 18.55
C LEU A 31 -5.27 2.36 19.06
N ARG A 32 -4.73 1.56 18.14
CA ARG A 32 -3.76 0.50 18.45
C ARG A 32 -2.51 0.71 17.61
N ARG A 33 -1.38 0.86 18.28
CA ARG A 33 -0.05 0.97 17.66
C ARG A 33 0.69 -0.33 17.90
N THR A 34 0.88 -1.10 16.84
CA THR A 34 1.55 -2.39 16.93
C THR A 34 2.88 -2.34 16.20
N GLU A 35 3.95 -2.62 16.92
CA GLU A 35 5.26 -2.87 16.31
C GLU A 35 5.37 -4.35 15.94
N LEU A 36 5.77 -4.62 14.69
CA LEU A 36 5.90 -5.96 14.16
C LEU A 36 7.37 -6.19 13.80
N LEU A 37 8.03 -7.12 14.50
CA LEU A 37 9.46 -7.43 14.36
C LEU A 37 9.64 -8.90 13.92
N PRO A 38 9.53 -9.22 12.62
CA PRO A 38 9.75 -10.57 12.11
C PRO A 38 11.20 -11.05 12.28
N ALA A 39 12.13 -10.10 12.37
CA ALA A 39 13.53 -10.27 12.70
C ALA A 39 14.00 -9.04 13.49
N ASN A 40 15.16 -9.14 14.15
CA ASN A 40 15.75 -8.01 14.85
C ASN A 40 16.02 -6.86 13.87
N ALA A 41 15.61 -5.66 14.27
CA ALA A 41 15.79 -4.44 13.50
C ALA A 41 16.21 -3.30 14.43
N PRO A 42 16.93 -2.29 13.92
CA PRO A 42 17.18 -1.08 14.68
C PRO A 42 15.87 -0.30 14.90
N ASP A 43 15.86 0.57 15.89
CA ASP A 43 14.75 1.50 16.13
C ASP A 43 14.57 2.48 14.95
N TRP A 44 13.45 3.19 14.95
CA TRP A 44 13.12 4.21 13.95
C TRP A 44 13.63 5.59 14.34
N ASP A 45 14.48 6.16 13.49
CA ASP A 45 15.11 7.45 13.70
C ASP A 45 14.47 8.56 12.86
N GLU A 46 14.66 9.81 13.28
CA GLU A 46 14.21 10.97 12.53
C GLU A 46 14.78 10.98 11.11
N GLY A 47 13.91 11.11 10.11
CA GLY A 47 14.27 11.06 8.70
C GLY A 47 14.16 9.67 8.07
N ASP A 48 13.93 8.61 8.84
CA ASP A 48 13.68 7.28 8.28
C ASP A 48 12.39 7.26 7.44
N HIS A 49 12.42 6.45 6.38
CA HIS A 49 11.31 6.28 5.46
C HIS A 49 10.76 4.86 5.49
N GLY A 50 9.46 4.73 5.21
CA GLY A 50 8.80 3.45 5.07
C GLY A 50 7.74 3.47 3.99
N LEU A 51 7.50 2.28 3.41
CA LEU A 51 6.40 2.08 2.48
C LEU A 51 5.13 1.99 3.31
N LEU A 52 4.20 2.92 3.10
CA LEU A 52 2.91 2.88 3.75
C LEU A 52 1.96 2.01 2.92
N ILE A 53 1.31 1.06 3.59
CA ILE A 53 0.15 0.33 3.09
C ILE A 53 -1.06 0.83 3.88
N HIS A 54 -1.95 1.49 3.17
CA HIS A 54 -3.22 1.96 3.69
C HIS A 54 -4.32 0.96 3.34
N LEU A 55 -5.06 0.53 4.35
CA LEU A 55 -6.24 -0.32 4.23
C LEU A 55 -7.36 0.26 5.10
N PHE A 56 -8.57 0.37 4.58
CA PHE A 56 -9.74 0.68 5.41
C PHE A 56 -10.81 -0.39 5.31
N GLY A 57 -11.64 -0.47 6.35
CA GLY A 57 -12.89 -1.24 6.38
C GLY A 57 -14.14 -0.36 6.22
N TRP A 58 -15.25 -0.81 6.77
CA TRP A 58 -16.51 -0.06 6.70
C TRP A 58 -17.12 0.11 8.08
N ARG A 59 -18.38 0.53 8.11
CA ARG A 59 -19.15 0.73 9.32
C ARG A 59 -20.55 0.19 9.16
N GLU A 60 -21.13 -0.20 10.27
CA GLU A 60 -22.55 -0.47 10.39
C GLU A 60 -23.18 0.52 11.34
N HIS A 61 -24.40 0.91 11.03
CA HIS A 61 -25.27 1.63 11.94
C HIS A 61 -26.62 0.90 11.95
N PRO A 62 -27.22 0.62 13.11
CA PRO A 62 -28.49 -0.11 13.19
C PRO A 62 -29.59 0.52 12.35
N ASP A 63 -29.61 1.84 12.29
CA ASP A 63 -30.64 2.65 11.60
C ASP A 63 -30.28 2.95 10.12
N GLU A 64 -29.18 2.40 9.59
CA GLU A 64 -28.79 2.55 8.17
C GLU A 64 -28.68 1.18 7.48
N ASP A 65 -29.14 1.10 6.23
CA ASP A 65 -28.87 -0.04 5.35
C ASP A 65 -27.50 0.13 4.70
N GLY A 66 -26.50 -0.55 5.25
CA GLY A 66 -25.13 -0.54 4.75
C GLY A 66 -24.86 -1.63 3.70
N PRO A 67 -23.86 -1.44 2.81
CA PRO A 67 -23.45 -2.46 1.84
C PRO A 67 -23.01 -3.79 2.49
N SER A 68 -22.61 -3.78 3.77
CA SER A 68 -22.29 -4.99 4.55
C SER A 68 -23.50 -5.89 4.79
N LYS A 69 -24.71 -5.32 5.00
CA LYS A 69 -25.94 -6.07 5.28
C LYS A 69 -26.49 -6.83 4.05
N MET A 70 -26.22 -6.32 2.84
CA MET A 70 -26.83 -6.85 1.61
C MET A 70 -26.13 -8.10 1.05
N MET A 71 -24.84 -8.31 1.36
CA MET A 71 -24.04 -9.42 0.81
C MET A 71 -23.11 -10.10 1.82
N GLY A 72 -23.11 -9.71 3.11
CA GLY A 72 -22.21 -10.25 4.13
C GLY A 72 -20.72 -9.94 3.90
N LEU A 73 -20.40 -9.05 2.95
CA LEU A 73 -19.06 -8.63 2.58
C LEU A 73 -18.85 -7.16 2.95
N VAL A 74 -17.78 -6.89 3.68
CA VAL A 74 -17.36 -5.55 4.05
C VAL A 74 -16.40 -5.04 2.98
N THR A 75 -16.87 -4.08 2.19
CA THR A 75 -16.04 -3.38 1.21
C THR A 75 -14.93 -2.62 1.91
N GLY A 76 -13.81 -2.44 1.21
CA GLY A 76 -12.67 -1.66 1.71
C GLY A 76 -11.92 -0.99 0.58
N HIS A 77 -10.80 -0.37 0.92
CA HIS A 77 -9.87 0.21 -0.04
C HIS A 77 -8.44 -0.09 0.35
N PHE A 78 -7.58 -0.17 -0.66
CA PHE A 78 -6.15 -0.37 -0.51
C PHE A 78 -5.43 0.71 -1.32
N ALA A 79 -4.45 1.36 -0.71
CA ALA A 79 -3.50 2.23 -1.41
C ALA A 79 -2.10 2.09 -0.82
N PHE A 80 -1.10 2.38 -1.65
CA PHE A 80 0.23 2.66 -1.14
C PHE A 80 0.34 4.11 -0.70
N GLY A 81 1.40 4.40 0.04
CA GLY A 81 1.77 5.74 0.46
C GLY A 81 3.24 5.81 0.84
N MET A 82 3.62 6.94 1.42
CA MET A 82 4.93 7.17 1.99
C MET A 82 4.75 7.54 3.47
N ALA A 83 5.62 7.00 4.31
CA ALA A 83 5.74 7.40 5.70
C ALA A 83 7.15 7.90 5.96
N GLN A 84 7.26 8.98 6.73
CA GLN A 84 8.53 9.49 7.23
C GLN A 84 8.44 9.68 8.73
N VAL A 85 9.51 9.33 9.45
CA VAL A 85 9.63 9.69 10.86
C VAL A 85 10.04 11.15 10.95
N VAL A 86 9.22 11.96 11.59
CA VAL A 86 9.46 13.39 11.78
C VAL A 86 9.35 13.76 13.24
N ARG A 87 10.04 14.83 13.64
CA ARG A 87 9.87 15.42 14.96
C ARG A 87 8.64 16.32 14.99
N CYS A 88 7.75 16.10 15.94
CA CYS A 88 6.62 16.99 16.18
C CYS A 88 7.14 18.37 16.61
N PRO A 89 6.76 19.47 15.93
CA PRO A 89 7.25 20.80 16.28
C PRO A 89 6.78 21.25 17.67
N PHE A 90 5.62 20.77 18.13
CA PHE A 90 5.02 21.13 19.42
C PHE A 90 5.51 20.25 20.56
N THR A 91 5.41 18.92 20.43
CA THR A 91 5.75 17.99 21.53
C THR A 91 7.21 17.56 21.53
N ARG A 92 7.96 17.84 20.45
CA ARG A 92 9.36 17.40 20.22
C ARG A 92 9.56 15.89 20.14
N GLU A 93 8.51 15.11 20.26
CA GLU A 93 8.51 13.65 20.12
C GLU A 93 8.53 13.23 18.64
N LEU A 94 9.09 12.05 18.37
CA LEU A 94 9.01 11.44 17.05
C LEU A 94 7.58 10.96 16.75
N ARG A 95 7.16 11.14 15.51
CA ARG A 95 5.88 10.65 14.98
C ARG A 95 6.01 10.29 13.52
N TRP A 96 5.06 9.50 13.04
CA TRP A 96 4.87 9.30 11.61
C TRP A 96 4.27 10.56 10.96
N ASP A 97 4.87 10.99 9.86
CA ASP A 97 4.22 11.80 8.83
C ASP A 97 3.79 10.89 7.70
N LEU A 98 2.48 10.75 7.53
CA LEU A 98 1.87 9.79 6.62
C LEU A 98 1.27 10.51 5.42
N GLU A 99 1.61 10.04 4.23
CA GLU A 99 1.08 10.55 2.98
C GLU A 99 0.56 9.40 2.12
N TYR A 100 -0.74 9.38 1.91
CA TYR A 100 -1.37 8.40 1.05
C TYR A 100 -1.15 8.75 -0.41
N ARG A 101 -0.85 7.74 -1.21
CA ARG A 101 -0.83 7.83 -2.66
C ARG A 101 -2.08 7.16 -3.21
N GLN A 102 -3.21 7.86 -3.07
CA GLN A 102 -4.55 7.33 -3.30
C GLN A 102 -4.82 7.13 -4.78
N ILE A 103 -4.75 5.87 -5.22
CA ILE A 103 -5.25 5.41 -6.52
C ILE A 103 -6.68 4.94 -6.26
N TYR A 104 -7.60 5.89 -6.29
CA TYR A 104 -8.97 5.66 -5.87
C TYR A 104 -9.97 6.27 -6.84
N ALA A 105 -11.00 5.51 -7.18
CA ALA A 105 -12.08 6.02 -7.99
C ALA A 105 -12.83 7.13 -7.26
N HIS A 106 -13.36 8.10 -8.01
CA HIS A 106 -14.14 9.18 -7.43
C HIS A 106 -15.35 8.61 -6.69
N ASN A 107 -15.59 9.09 -5.48
CA ASN A 107 -16.70 8.66 -4.65
C ASN A 107 -17.63 9.84 -4.31
N ARG A 108 -18.79 9.52 -3.72
CA ARG A 108 -19.79 10.51 -3.31
C ARG A 108 -19.29 11.48 -2.22
N GLU A 109 -18.27 11.08 -1.47
CA GLU A 109 -17.69 11.88 -0.38
C GLU A 109 -16.59 12.86 -0.88
N GLY A 110 -16.36 12.91 -2.19
CA GLY A 110 -15.41 13.84 -2.81
C GLY A 110 -13.94 13.46 -2.61
N VAL A 111 -13.62 12.19 -2.33
CA VAL A 111 -12.24 11.70 -2.38
C VAL A 111 -11.80 11.61 -3.83
N VAL A 112 -10.71 12.30 -4.13
CA VAL A 112 -10.11 12.35 -5.45
C VAL A 112 -8.77 11.62 -5.42
N SER A 113 -8.51 10.84 -6.47
CA SER A 113 -7.21 10.21 -6.68
C SER A 113 -6.07 11.23 -6.62
N GLY A 114 -5.05 10.96 -5.80
CA GLY A 114 -3.96 11.89 -5.56
C GLY A 114 -3.19 11.65 -4.27
N SER A 115 -2.28 12.58 -3.99
CA SER A 115 -1.48 12.54 -2.77
C SER A 115 -2.19 13.33 -1.69
N MET A 116 -2.37 12.71 -0.52
CA MET A 116 -3.09 13.31 0.60
C MET A 116 -2.40 12.96 1.90
N LYS A 117 -2.09 13.99 2.71
CA LYS A 117 -1.62 13.77 4.07
C LYS A 117 -2.71 13.12 4.91
N TRP A 118 -2.30 12.27 5.84
CA TRP A 118 -3.19 11.57 6.76
C TRP A 118 -4.22 12.52 7.42
N PRO A 119 -3.87 13.67 8.01
CA PRO A 119 -4.86 14.54 8.65
C PRO A 119 -5.95 15.05 7.70
N ALA A 120 -5.63 15.25 6.41
CA ALA A 120 -6.60 15.71 5.42
C ALA A 120 -7.55 14.59 4.99
N TYR A 121 -7.03 13.38 4.79
CA TYR A 121 -7.83 12.22 4.40
C TYR A 121 -8.66 11.66 5.56
N SER A 122 -8.13 11.77 6.77
CA SER A 122 -8.62 11.04 7.92
C SER A 122 -9.42 11.97 8.83
N GLY A 123 -8.88 13.17 9.10
CA GLY A 123 -9.40 14.18 10.03
C GLY A 123 -10.04 15.42 9.39
N SER A 124 -10.35 15.44 8.09
CA SER A 124 -11.14 16.55 7.51
C SER A 124 -12.65 16.34 7.71
N LEU A 125 -13.33 17.21 8.44
CA LEU A 125 -14.80 17.17 8.58
C LEU A 125 -15.55 17.41 7.26
N LYS A 126 -14.86 17.93 6.23
CA LYS A 126 -15.43 18.23 4.91
C LYS A 126 -15.17 17.14 3.86
N ARG A 127 -14.09 16.37 4.01
CA ARG A 127 -13.56 15.45 2.96
C ARG A 127 -12.96 14.16 3.51
N GLY A 128 -13.01 13.93 4.81
CA GLY A 128 -12.31 12.84 5.48
C GLY A 128 -13.16 11.58 5.63
N TRP A 129 -12.50 10.42 5.63
CA TRP A 129 -13.15 9.10 5.67
C TRP A 129 -13.18 8.49 7.08
N MET A 130 -12.14 8.75 7.88
CA MET A 130 -11.88 8.05 9.14
C MET A 130 -12.80 8.44 10.30
N TYR A 131 -13.55 9.53 10.22
CA TYR A 131 -14.54 9.91 11.25
C TYR A 131 -15.54 8.80 11.56
N THR A 132 -15.63 7.80 10.69
CA THR A 132 -16.71 6.82 10.72
C THR A 132 -16.28 5.41 10.35
N ILE A 133 -15.04 5.15 9.92
CA ILE A 133 -14.59 3.82 9.48
C ILE A 133 -13.27 3.45 10.13
N PRO A 134 -12.96 2.14 10.25
CA PRO A 134 -11.65 1.69 10.68
C PRO A 134 -10.62 1.85 9.56
N ILE A 135 -9.45 2.41 9.90
CA ILE A 135 -8.27 2.54 9.03
C ILE A 135 -7.09 1.81 9.67
N SER A 136 -6.43 0.97 8.88
CA SER A 136 -5.18 0.28 9.18
C SER A 136 -4.09 0.82 8.27
N ASP A 137 -3.15 1.57 8.85
CA ASP A 137 -1.97 2.09 8.17
C ASP A 137 -0.75 1.30 8.65
N THR A 138 -0.17 0.48 7.77
CA THR A 138 1.04 -0.30 8.10
C THR A 138 2.23 0.23 7.32
N ILE A 139 3.26 0.64 8.05
CA ILE A 139 4.53 1.14 7.53
C ILE A 139 5.52 -0.02 7.48
N ILE A 140 6.20 -0.22 6.36
CA ILE A 140 7.21 -1.27 6.18
C ILE A 140 8.57 -0.60 5.94
N ARG A 141 9.60 -0.97 6.73
CA ARG A 141 10.98 -0.61 6.39
C ARG A 141 11.50 -1.54 5.31
N ILE A 142 11.84 -0.99 4.15
CA ILE A 142 12.40 -1.77 3.03
C ILE A 142 13.79 -1.24 2.72
N PRO A 143 14.86 -1.81 3.32
CA PRO A 143 16.22 -1.33 3.13
C PRO A 143 16.65 -1.28 1.65
N GLU A 144 16.09 -2.16 0.83
CA GLU A 144 16.35 -2.23 -0.59
C GLU A 144 15.92 -0.98 -1.37
N LEU A 145 15.01 -0.16 -0.84
CA LEU A 145 14.54 1.07 -1.49
C LEU A 145 15.38 2.31 -1.17
N GLU A 146 16.33 2.18 -0.25
CA GLU A 146 17.27 3.26 0.08
C GLU A 146 18.20 3.59 -1.10
N PRO A 147 18.74 4.83 -1.19
CA PRO A 147 19.58 5.25 -2.30
C PRO A 147 20.81 4.35 -2.52
N TYR A 148 21.21 4.20 -3.78
CA TYR A 148 22.44 3.52 -4.20
C TYR A 148 23.38 4.51 -4.88
N ASN A 149 24.68 4.31 -4.70
CA ASN A 149 25.71 5.06 -5.42
C ASN A 149 26.57 4.10 -6.25
N PHE A 150 26.28 4.03 -7.55
CA PHE A 150 27.02 3.20 -8.51
C PHE A 150 28.15 4.02 -9.13
N ASN A 151 29.28 4.12 -8.42
CA ASN A 151 30.48 4.86 -8.87
C ASN A 151 30.19 6.33 -9.26
N GLY A 152 29.56 7.08 -8.36
CA GLY A 152 29.18 8.47 -8.57
C GLY A 152 27.80 8.65 -9.23
N TRP A 153 27.17 7.56 -9.69
CA TRP A 153 25.80 7.58 -10.18
C TRP A 153 24.82 7.28 -9.04
N GLU A 154 24.22 8.32 -8.48
CA GLU A 154 23.20 8.19 -7.44
C GLU A 154 21.86 7.76 -8.05
N VAL A 155 21.28 6.69 -7.50
CA VAL A 155 19.95 6.18 -7.89
C VAL A 155 19.06 6.10 -6.66
N LYS A 156 17.85 6.67 -6.75
CA LYS A 156 16.88 6.77 -5.65
C LYS A 156 15.63 5.94 -5.96
N PRO A 157 15.54 4.68 -5.49
CA PRO A 157 14.38 3.82 -5.75
C PRO A 157 13.04 4.44 -5.32
N TRP A 158 13.02 5.11 -4.15
CA TRP A 158 11.84 5.84 -3.64
C TRP A 158 11.27 6.83 -4.64
N SER A 159 12.12 7.60 -5.34
CA SER A 159 11.69 8.57 -6.34
C SER A 159 11.04 7.90 -7.56
N GLY A 160 11.56 6.74 -7.97
CA GLY A 160 10.98 5.94 -9.05
C GLY A 160 9.61 5.38 -8.69
N LEU A 161 9.46 4.84 -7.48
CA LEU A 161 8.18 4.39 -6.94
C LEU A 161 7.16 5.51 -6.89
N ASN A 162 7.55 6.65 -6.34
CA ASN A 162 6.67 7.79 -6.23
C ASN A 162 6.14 8.24 -7.61
N ARG A 163 7.02 8.33 -8.60
CA ARG A 163 6.65 8.71 -9.98
C ARG A 163 5.59 7.77 -10.58
N GLN A 164 5.72 6.45 -10.38
CA GLN A 164 4.75 5.49 -10.92
C GLN A 164 3.39 5.56 -10.22
N LEU A 165 3.39 5.77 -8.91
CA LEU A 165 2.17 6.00 -8.15
C LEU A 165 1.47 7.28 -8.63
N GLU A 166 2.20 8.37 -8.84
CA GLU A 166 1.65 9.64 -9.37
C GLU A 166 1.08 9.51 -10.80
N GLN A 167 1.72 8.73 -11.66
CA GLN A 167 1.20 8.43 -13.00
C GLN A 167 -0.14 7.69 -12.91
N MET A 168 -0.22 6.65 -12.08
CA MET A 168 -1.47 5.90 -11.90
C MET A 168 -2.56 6.75 -11.24
N GLN A 169 -2.21 7.59 -10.27
CA GLN A 169 -3.14 8.55 -9.67
C GLN A 169 -3.73 9.49 -10.72
N SER A 170 -2.89 10.01 -11.61
CA SER A 170 -3.30 10.94 -12.66
C SER A 170 -4.29 10.29 -13.61
N LEU A 171 -4.05 9.03 -14.01
CA LEU A 171 -5.01 8.25 -14.79
C LEU A 171 -6.36 8.12 -14.11
N TYR A 172 -6.39 7.79 -12.82
CA TYR A 172 -7.64 7.72 -12.06
C TYR A 172 -8.33 9.07 -11.95
N ARG A 173 -7.58 10.15 -11.79
CA ARG A 173 -8.13 11.50 -11.66
C ARG A 173 -8.91 11.91 -12.91
N VAL A 174 -8.37 11.62 -14.09
CA VAL A 174 -9.00 11.96 -15.38
C VAL A 174 -9.81 10.82 -16.02
N GLY A 175 -9.96 9.68 -15.32
CA GLY A 175 -10.64 8.50 -15.85
C GLY A 175 -9.99 7.93 -17.12
N ALA A 176 -8.67 8.04 -17.24
CA ALA A 176 -7.91 7.70 -18.46
C ALA A 176 -8.50 8.35 -19.73
N GLY A 177 -8.89 9.63 -19.64
CA GLY A 177 -9.46 10.40 -20.74
C GLY A 177 -10.99 10.32 -20.86
N SER A 178 -11.67 9.48 -20.08
CA SER A 178 -13.14 9.44 -20.03
C SER A 178 -13.77 10.53 -19.16
N GLY A 179 -12.95 11.32 -18.44
CA GLY A 179 -13.40 12.40 -17.56
C GLY A 179 -13.73 11.96 -16.13
N ILE A 180 -13.99 10.66 -15.91
CA ILE A 180 -14.31 10.11 -14.57
C ILE A 180 -13.79 8.68 -14.42
N SER A 181 -13.09 8.40 -13.31
CA SER A 181 -12.89 7.03 -12.82
C SER A 181 -13.97 6.73 -11.78
N SER A 182 -14.92 5.87 -12.13
CA SER A 182 -15.92 5.35 -11.19
C SER A 182 -15.62 3.89 -10.86
N VAL A 183 -16.08 3.42 -9.69
CA VAL A 183 -15.93 2.01 -9.31
C VAL A 183 -16.70 1.15 -10.32
N LYS A 184 -15.97 0.35 -11.08
CA LYS A 184 -16.49 -0.60 -12.07
C LYS A 184 -15.76 -1.92 -11.91
N GLN A 185 -16.32 -3.01 -12.44
CA GLN A 185 -15.73 -4.35 -12.34
C GLN A 185 -14.31 -4.43 -12.98
N ASP A 186 -14.01 -3.57 -13.94
CA ASP A 186 -12.72 -3.45 -14.62
C ASP A 186 -11.74 -2.48 -13.93
N ILE A 187 -12.20 -1.70 -12.94
CA ILE A 187 -11.39 -0.72 -12.20
C ILE A 187 -11.17 -1.23 -10.77
N SER A 188 -10.00 -1.83 -10.53
CA SER A 188 -9.61 -2.33 -9.21
C SER A 188 -8.46 -1.50 -8.64
N CYS A 189 -8.76 -0.70 -7.61
CA CYS A 189 -7.77 0.15 -6.93
C CYS A 189 -6.61 -0.67 -6.36
N VAL A 190 -6.90 -1.88 -5.85
CA VAL A 190 -5.89 -2.81 -5.32
C VAL A 190 -4.95 -3.24 -6.44
N GLN A 191 -5.49 -3.71 -7.56
CA GLN A 191 -4.68 -4.24 -8.67
C GLN A 191 -3.83 -3.14 -9.31
N ASP A 192 -4.42 -1.96 -9.55
CA ASP A 192 -3.72 -0.84 -10.16
C ASP A 192 -2.63 -0.27 -9.24
N SER A 193 -2.85 -0.24 -7.92
CA SER A 193 -1.81 0.12 -6.94
C SER A 193 -0.64 -0.86 -6.98
N HIS A 194 -0.91 -2.16 -7.03
CA HIS A 194 0.14 -3.18 -7.14
C HIS A 194 0.87 -3.13 -8.49
N ALA A 195 0.16 -2.85 -9.57
CA ALA A 195 0.75 -2.66 -10.89
C ALA A 195 1.72 -1.47 -10.90
N ALA A 196 1.37 -0.35 -10.26
CA ALA A 196 2.26 0.80 -10.11
C ALA A 196 3.54 0.46 -9.32
N LEU A 197 3.42 -0.28 -8.20
CA LEU A 197 4.59 -0.75 -7.43
C LEU A 197 5.51 -1.63 -8.28
N TYR A 198 4.95 -2.61 -8.99
CA TYR A 198 5.75 -3.49 -9.86
C TYR A 198 6.38 -2.75 -11.03
N SER A 199 5.64 -1.83 -11.66
CA SER A 199 6.15 -0.96 -12.73
C SER A 199 7.39 -0.19 -12.26
N ALA A 200 7.33 0.39 -11.06
CA ALA A 200 8.47 1.14 -10.50
C ALA A 200 9.71 0.27 -10.32
N LEU A 201 9.53 -0.89 -9.71
CA LEU A 201 10.62 -1.84 -9.45
C LEU A 201 11.23 -2.37 -10.75
N ARG A 202 10.40 -2.59 -11.77
CA ARG A 202 10.87 -3.03 -13.09
C ARG A 202 11.57 -1.91 -13.86
N THR A 203 11.03 -0.70 -13.86
CA THR A 203 11.70 0.47 -14.46
C THR A 203 13.06 0.69 -13.83
N PHE A 204 13.17 0.51 -12.51
CA PHE A 204 14.45 0.56 -11.80
C PHE A 204 15.42 -0.50 -12.32
N GLU A 205 15.02 -1.77 -12.39
CA GLU A 205 15.84 -2.87 -12.92
C GLU A 205 16.30 -2.60 -14.36
N GLU A 206 15.38 -2.21 -15.25
CA GLU A 206 15.68 -1.96 -16.66
C GLU A 206 16.59 -0.74 -16.86
N THR A 207 16.38 0.34 -16.09
CA THR A 207 17.22 1.55 -16.15
C THR A 207 18.64 1.21 -15.73
N ILE A 208 18.79 0.45 -14.65
CA ILE A 208 20.10 0.07 -14.14
C ILE A 208 20.83 -0.88 -15.07
N ALA A 209 20.13 -1.92 -15.56
CA ALA A 209 20.72 -2.93 -16.43
C ALA A 209 21.29 -2.34 -17.73
N LYS A 210 20.68 -1.27 -18.26
CA LYS A 210 21.09 -0.64 -19.53
C LYS A 210 22.38 0.18 -19.43
N THR A 211 22.81 0.60 -18.23
CA THR A 211 23.95 1.53 -18.10
C THR A 211 25.33 0.86 -18.10
N GLY A 212 25.43 -0.45 -17.87
CA GLY A 212 26.72 -1.16 -17.68
C GLY A 212 27.45 -0.84 -16.37
N LYS A 213 27.26 0.36 -15.79
CA LYS A 213 27.90 0.87 -14.57
C LYS A 213 27.79 -0.06 -13.36
N VAL A 214 26.68 -0.79 -13.24
CA VAL A 214 26.47 -1.70 -12.11
C VAL A 214 27.34 -2.94 -12.18
N LYS A 215 27.68 -3.43 -13.38
CA LYS A 215 28.63 -4.54 -13.51
C LYS A 215 30.02 -4.11 -13.03
N GLU A 216 30.48 -2.95 -13.45
CA GLU A 216 31.76 -2.37 -13.02
C GLU A 216 31.78 -2.12 -11.50
N TRP A 217 30.69 -1.56 -10.96
CA TRP A 217 30.54 -1.33 -9.52
C TRP A 217 30.56 -2.64 -8.71
N ILE A 218 29.84 -3.69 -9.14
CA ILE A 218 29.86 -5.01 -8.48
C ILE A 218 31.28 -5.61 -8.54
N SER A 219 31.93 -5.57 -9.70
CA SER A 219 33.29 -6.10 -9.86
C SER A 219 34.32 -5.36 -9.00
N GLY A 220 34.19 -4.03 -8.90
CA GLY A 220 35.10 -3.20 -8.11
C GLY A 220 34.90 -3.30 -6.60
N LYS A 221 33.66 -3.52 -6.13
CA LYS A 221 33.36 -3.67 -4.69
C LYS A 221 33.53 -5.12 -4.19
N GLY A 222 33.37 -6.10 -5.07
CA GLY A 222 33.31 -7.51 -4.74
C GLY A 222 31.90 -7.97 -4.31
N PRO A 223 31.59 -9.27 -4.47
CA PRO A 223 30.25 -9.82 -4.25
C PRO A 223 29.80 -9.79 -2.78
N ASP A 224 30.75 -9.73 -1.84
CA ASP A 224 30.45 -9.80 -0.41
C ASP A 224 30.12 -8.45 0.25
N ALA A 225 30.35 -7.34 -0.46
CA ALA A 225 30.04 -6.01 0.02
C ALA A 225 28.54 -5.87 0.38
N ALA A 226 28.25 -5.24 1.52
CA ALA A 226 26.89 -5.11 2.04
C ALA A 226 25.94 -4.41 1.04
N GLU A 227 26.43 -3.39 0.33
CA GLU A 227 25.66 -2.67 -0.70
C GLU A 227 25.32 -3.57 -1.89
N VAL A 228 26.26 -4.42 -2.32
CA VAL A 228 26.05 -5.38 -3.41
C VAL A 228 25.01 -6.42 -3.00
N LYS A 229 25.13 -6.96 -1.78
CA LYS A 229 24.13 -7.89 -1.22
C LYS A 229 22.74 -7.26 -1.15
N ARG A 230 22.63 -5.99 -0.74
CA ARG A 230 21.37 -5.24 -0.70
C ARG A 230 20.79 -5.07 -2.10
N TYR A 231 21.60 -4.71 -3.09
CA TYR A 231 21.17 -4.63 -4.49
C TYR A 231 20.66 -5.99 -5.02
N LEU A 232 21.35 -7.10 -4.73
CA LEU A 232 20.88 -8.43 -5.12
C LEU A 232 19.55 -8.80 -4.44
N ARG A 233 19.35 -8.41 -3.17
CA ARG A 233 18.06 -8.56 -2.50
C ARG A 233 16.97 -7.71 -3.13
N LEU A 234 17.28 -6.53 -3.65
CA LEU A 234 16.32 -5.71 -4.40
C LEU A 234 15.85 -6.43 -5.67
N LEU A 235 16.75 -7.05 -6.44
CA LEU A 235 16.38 -7.86 -7.61
C LEU A 235 15.47 -9.04 -7.23
N LEU A 236 15.77 -9.71 -6.11
CA LEU A 236 14.90 -10.76 -5.58
C LEU A 236 13.54 -10.22 -5.13
N LEU A 237 13.50 -9.04 -4.49
CA LEU A 237 12.27 -8.36 -4.10
C LEU A 237 11.39 -8.06 -5.31
N VAL A 238 11.96 -7.54 -6.40
CA VAL A 238 11.22 -7.31 -7.67
C VAL A 238 10.59 -8.61 -8.18
N ARG A 239 11.36 -9.70 -8.19
CA ARG A 239 10.88 -11.01 -8.62
C ARG A 239 9.77 -11.55 -7.72
N ASP A 240 9.90 -11.41 -6.41
CA ASP A 240 8.93 -11.92 -5.43
C ASP A 240 7.63 -11.11 -5.47
N ILE A 241 7.71 -9.78 -5.64
CA ILE A 241 6.54 -8.91 -5.85
C ILE A 241 5.84 -9.28 -7.17
N LYS A 242 6.60 -9.49 -8.25
CA LYS A 242 6.05 -9.97 -9.52
C LYS A 242 5.31 -11.30 -9.34
N LYS A 243 5.94 -12.27 -8.66
CA LYS A 243 5.32 -13.57 -8.40
C LYS A 243 4.03 -13.41 -7.61
N SER A 244 4.05 -12.64 -6.51
CA SER A 244 2.88 -12.29 -5.72
C SER A 244 1.74 -11.76 -6.61
N ILE A 245 2.01 -10.73 -7.41
CA ILE A 245 1.04 -10.12 -8.32
C ILE A 245 0.48 -11.14 -9.33
N THR A 246 1.33 -11.95 -9.96
CA THR A 246 0.89 -12.94 -10.97
C THR A 246 0.13 -14.13 -10.36
N THR A 247 0.59 -14.69 -9.25
CA THR A 247 -0.01 -15.86 -8.59
C THR A 247 -1.36 -15.54 -7.97
N PHE A 248 -1.56 -14.33 -7.46
CA PHE A 248 -2.84 -13.93 -6.86
C PHE A 248 -3.88 -13.46 -7.88
N GLY A 249 -3.60 -13.51 -9.18
CA GLY A 249 -4.51 -13.06 -10.22
C GLY A 249 -4.63 -11.54 -10.34
N ILE A 250 -3.65 -10.80 -9.82
CA ILE A 250 -3.50 -9.33 -9.98
C ILE A 250 -3.04 -8.99 -11.40
N ALA A 251 -2.53 -9.98 -12.15
CA ALA A 251 -2.20 -9.84 -13.55
C ALA A 251 -3.47 -9.68 -14.41
N GLN A 252 -4.05 -8.49 -14.41
CA GLN A 252 -4.74 -8.05 -15.62
C GLN A 252 -3.69 -8.02 -16.74
N SER A 253 -3.97 -8.66 -17.87
CA SER A 253 -3.13 -8.66 -19.07
C SER A 253 -2.73 -7.26 -19.56
N ASN A 254 -3.42 -6.22 -19.09
CA ASN A 254 -3.18 -4.81 -19.39
C ASN A 254 -2.03 -4.15 -18.60
N TRP A 255 -1.34 -4.81 -17.64
CA TRP A 255 -0.21 -4.15 -16.96
C TRP A 255 0.93 -3.84 -17.93
N ARG A 256 1.10 -4.68 -18.96
CA ARG A 256 2.02 -4.40 -20.08
C ARG A 256 1.54 -3.24 -20.92
N GLU A 257 0.23 -3.09 -21.11
CA GLU A 257 -0.36 -1.94 -21.81
C GLU A 257 -0.23 -0.66 -20.99
N PHE A 258 -0.43 -0.67 -19.67
CA PHE A 258 -0.14 0.49 -18.81
C PHE A 258 1.35 0.86 -18.85
N PHE A 259 2.25 -0.12 -18.79
CA PHE A 259 3.70 0.12 -18.89
C PHE A 259 4.11 0.68 -20.27
N ASN A 260 3.52 0.16 -21.36
CA ASN A 260 3.87 0.56 -22.73
C ASN A 260 3.09 1.80 -23.23
N GLN A 261 1.91 2.07 -22.67
CA GLN A 261 0.98 3.13 -23.06
C GLN A 261 0.27 3.72 -21.82
N PRO A 262 1.00 4.38 -20.91
CA PRO A 262 0.45 4.92 -19.65
C PRO A 262 -0.58 6.06 -19.85
N LEU A 263 -0.82 6.51 -21.08
CA LEU A 263 -1.78 7.56 -21.44
C LEU A 263 -2.86 7.09 -22.43
N GLY A 264 -2.92 5.79 -22.73
CA GLY A 264 -3.94 5.24 -23.62
C GLY A 264 -5.34 5.37 -23.02
N THR A 265 -6.32 5.76 -23.83
CA THR A 265 -7.72 5.78 -23.40
C THR A 265 -8.16 4.36 -23.03
N ARG A 266 -8.70 4.16 -21.81
CA ARG A 266 -9.38 2.91 -21.42
C ARG A 266 -10.72 2.81 -22.18
N ASN A 267 -10.67 2.57 -23.49
CA ASN A 267 -11.86 2.30 -24.30
C ASN A 267 -11.76 0.88 -24.89
N PRO A 268 -11.94 -0.16 -24.06
CA PRO A 268 -11.96 -1.52 -24.59
C PRO A 268 -13.18 -1.68 -25.50
N ASN A 269 -12.97 -2.18 -26.72
CA ASN A 269 -14.07 -2.67 -27.56
C ASN A 269 -14.96 -3.62 -26.73
N LYS A 270 -16.29 -3.60 -26.93
CA LYS A 270 -17.27 -4.34 -26.10
C LYS A 270 -16.91 -5.82 -25.85
N VAL A 271 -16.23 -6.45 -26.81
CA VAL A 271 -15.70 -7.83 -26.72
C VAL A 271 -14.54 -7.94 -25.73
N VAL A 272 -13.59 -7.01 -25.76
CA VAL A 272 -12.49 -6.90 -24.79
C VAL A 272 -13.02 -6.55 -23.40
N GLY A 273 -14.07 -5.72 -23.30
CA GLY A 273 -14.78 -5.45 -22.06
C GLY A 273 -15.37 -6.72 -21.44
N LEU A 274 -16.00 -7.59 -22.23
CA LEU A 274 -16.57 -8.85 -21.77
C LEU A 274 -15.49 -9.87 -21.34
N ILE A 275 -14.39 -9.95 -22.09
CA ILE A 275 -13.22 -10.78 -21.75
C ILE A 275 -12.54 -10.26 -20.47
N ASN A 276 -12.39 -8.94 -20.33
CA ASN A 276 -11.87 -8.31 -19.12
C ASN A 276 -12.81 -8.53 -17.94
N ILE A 277 -14.14 -8.52 -18.12
CA ILE A 277 -15.10 -8.89 -17.07
C ILE A 277 -14.91 -10.35 -16.64
N LEU A 278 -14.75 -11.27 -17.59
CA LEU A 278 -14.48 -12.70 -17.32
C LEU A 278 -13.13 -12.96 -16.65
N LEU A 279 -12.08 -12.20 -17.01
CA LEU A 279 -10.74 -12.26 -16.39
C LEU A 279 -10.66 -11.46 -15.07
N SER A 280 -11.50 -10.43 -14.89
CA SER A 280 -11.63 -9.60 -13.67
C SER A 280 -12.34 -10.31 -12.54
N LYS A 281 -12.85 -11.54 -12.77
CA LYS A 281 -13.41 -12.44 -11.74
C LYS A 281 -12.44 -12.74 -10.58
N ARG A 282 -11.20 -12.24 -10.64
CA ARG A 282 -10.26 -12.17 -9.52
C ARG A 282 -10.05 -10.74 -9.01
N SER A 283 -11.13 -9.98 -8.79
CA SER A 283 -11.04 -8.77 -7.96
C SER A 283 -10.43 -9.16 -6.62
N ILE A 284 -9.24 -8.62 -6.33
CA ILE A 284 -8.58 -8.88 -5.06
C ILE A 284 -9.30 -8.07 -4.00
N PHE A 285 -9.80 -8.76 -2.97
CA PHE A 285 -10.24 -8.11 -1.75
C PHE A 285 -9.10 -7.25 -1.18
N PRO A 286 -9.32 -5.96 -0.88
CA PRO A 286 -8.30 -5.06 -0.36
C PRO A 286 -7.48 -5.66 0.78
N ARG A 287 -8.14 -6.32 1.73
CA ARG A 287 -7.48 -6.98 2.86
C ARG A 287 -6.58 -8.13 2.42
N LYS A 288 -6.99 -8.95 1.46
CA LYS A 288 -6.13 -10.01 0.90
C LYS A 288 -4.86 -9.44 0.25
N GLY A 289 -4.97 -8.33 -0.49
CA GLY A 289 -3.81 -7.64 -1.06
C GLY A 289 -2.84 -7.14 0.01
N ASN A 290 -3.37 -6.50 1.05
CA ASN A 290 -2.63 -6.09 2.23
C ASN A 290 -1.90 -7.25 2.92
N ASP A 291 -2.65 -8.27 3.35
CA ASP A 291 -2.12 -9.35 4.17
C ASP A 291 -1.00 -10.11 3.43
N ASN A 292 -1.14 -10.30 2.12
CA ASN A 292 -0.11 -10.93 1.30
C ASN A 292 1.20 -10.14 1.27
N LEU A 293 1.14 -8.81 1.16
CA LEU A 293 2.33 -7.97 1.18
C LEU A 293 2.97 -7.91 2.56
N LEU A 294 2.17 -7.80 3.62
CA LEU A 294 2.68 -7.81 4.99
C LEU A 294 3.30 -9.17 5.35
N ARG A 295 2.72 -10.27 4.89
CA ARG A 295 3.33 -11.61 5.03
C ARG A 295 4.62 -11.73 4.23
N LEU A 296 4.68 -11.20 3.00
CA LEU A 296 5.92 -11.16 2.22
C LEU A 296 7.01 -10.33 2.92
N ALA A 297 6.65 -9.20 3.51
CA ALA A 297 7.55 -8.38 4.31
C ALA A 297 8.06 -9.15 5.54
N ALA A 298 7.17 -9.85 6.25
CA ALA A 298 7.53 -10.71 7.37
C ALA A 298 8.48 -11.85 6.96
N GLU A 299 8.24 -12.49 5.80
CA GLU A 299 9.14 -13.51 5.26
C GLU A 299 10.54 -12.97 4.97
N LYS A 300 10.63 -11.71 4.54
CA LYS A 300 11.89 -11.00 4.30
C LYS A 300 12.55 -10.44 5.55
N GLY A 301 11.91 -10.55 6.72
CA GLY A 301 12.45 -10.02 7.98
C GLY A 301 12.31 -8.51 8.11
N TYR A 302 11.44 -7.86 7.33
CA TYR A 302 11.28 -6.41 7.36
C TYR A 302 10.49 -5.98 8.60
N PRO A 303 11.02 -5.06 9.43
CA PRO A 303 10.25 -4.51 10.53
C PRO A 303 9.12 -3.66 9.99
N MET A 304 7.98 -3.71 10.67
CA MET A 304 6.78 -2.96 10.30
C MET A 304 6.20 -2.26 11.52
N TRP A 305 5.49 -1.16 11.27
CA TRP A 305 4.76 -0.42 12.28
C TRP A 305 3.31 -0.27 11.83
N SER A 306 2.36 -0.78 12.60
CA SER A 306 0.95 -0.73 12.26
C SER A 306 0.19 0.25 13.16
N LEU A 307 -0.66 1.06 12.55
CA LEU A 307 -1.56 2.00 13.19
C LEU A 307 -2.98 1.60 12.80
N LEU A 308 -3.71 0.98 13.73
CA LEU A 308 -5.12 0.72 13.57
C LEU A 308 -5.90 1.78 14.33
N THR A 309 -6.77 2.49 13.61
CA THR A 309 -7.61 3.55 14.14
C THR A 309 -9.05 3.27 13.79
N CYS A 310 -9.96 3.39 14.75
CA CYS A 310 -11.40 3.32 14.53
C CYS A 310 -11.99 4.62 15.03
N GLN A 311 -12.58 5.39 14.12
CA GLN A 311 -13.36 6.57 14.46
C GLN A 311 -12.58 7.64 15.25
N ILE A 312 -12.12 8.65 14.52
CA ILE A 312 -11.41 9.81 15.10
C ILE A 312 -12.33 11.02 15.09
N GLY A 313 -12.25 11.83 16.14
CA GLY A 313 -13.04 13.06 16.26
C GLY A 313 -14.27 12.95 17.16
N GLY A 314 -14.42 11.86 17.91
CA GLY A 314 -15.48 11.65 18.89
C GLY A 314 -16.31 10.39 18.62
N GLU A 315 -17.08 9.95 19.61
CA GLU A 315 -17.99 8.81 19.50
C GLU A 315 -19.29 9.20 18.77
N ILE A 316 -19.77 8.31 17.92
CA ILE A 316 -20.98 8.44 17.11
C ILE A 316 -21.83 7.29 17.64
N PRO A 317 -22.95 7.59 18.32
CA PRO A 317 -23.74 6.56 18.96
C PRO A 317 -24.10 5.44 17.99
N LYS A 318 -24.01 4.19 18.47
CA LYS A 318 -24.38 2.96 17.74
C LYS A 318 -23.55 2.64 16.49
N LEU A 319 -22.50 3.41 16.18
CA LEU A 319 -21.65 3.10 15.04
C LEU A 319 -20.74 1.91 15.36
N ILE A 320 -20.76 0.88 14.51
CA ILE A 320 -19.97 -0.33 14.68
C ILE A 320 -18.90 -0.38 13.58
N PRO A 321 -17.59 -0.26 13.91
CA PRO A 321 -16.53 -0.40 12.91
C PRO A 321 -16.42 -1.85 12.45
N LEU A 322 -16.27 -2.05 11.14
CA LEU A 322 -16.17 -3.37 10.52
C LEU A 322 -14.86 -3.53 9.75
N ALA A 323 -14.15 -4.62 10.02
CA ALA A 323 -12.94 -4.96 9.28
C ALA A 323 -13.27 -5.28 7.81
N PRO A 324 -12.41 -4.89 6.84
CA PRO A 324 -12.61 -5.28 5.45
C PRO A 324 -12.55 -6.80 5.30
N THR A 325 -13.39 -7.37 4.43
CA THR A 325 -13.42 -8.83 4.27
C THR A 325 -12.15 -9.34 3.59
N SER A 326 -11.64 -10.47 4.09
CA SER A 326 -10.58 -11.26 3.44
C SER A 326 -11.02 -12.72 3.34
N PRO A 327 -11.02 -13.34 2.16
CA PRO A 327 -11.36 -14.76 2.00
C PRO A 327 -10.26 -15.71 2.54
N THR A 328 -9.19 -15.18 3.14
CA THR A 328 -8.09 -15.95 3.72
C THR A 328 -7.87 -15.66 5.21
N ALA A 329 -8.68 -14.79 5.81
CA ALA A 329 -8.69 -14.61 7.27
C ALA A 329 -9.57 -15.74 7.85
N HIS A 330 -8.95 -16.64 8.61
CA HIS A 330 -9.61 -17.69 9.37
C HIS A 330 -9.20 -17.58 10.83
#